data_AF-A0A7W7TAG5-F1
#
_entry.id   AF-A0A7W7TAG5-F1
#
_cell.length_a   1.000
_cell.length_b   1.000
_cell.length_c   1.000
_cell.angle_alpha   90.00
_cell.angle_beta   90.00
_cell.angle_gamma   90.00
#
_symmetry.space_group_name_H-M   'P 1'
#
loop_
_entity.id
_entity.type
_entity.pdbx_description
1 polymer ?
#
loop_
_entity_poly.entity_id
_entity_poly.type
_entity_poly.pdbx_seq_one_letter_code
_entity_poly.pdbx_strand_id
1 'polypeptide(L)' 'MTDACSRCGRTRASVTDPVLSLAWVREREDGVERWLCHECARTHVRDIEGKLPADYW' A
#
# COMPACT_ATOMS: atom_id res chain seq x y z
N MET A 1 2.75 2.92 16.35
CA MET A 1 1.97 2.94 15.10
C MET A 1 2.60 3.96 14.18
N THR A 2 3.16 3.52 13.06
CA THR A 2 3.83 4.42 12.11
C THR A 2 2.79 5.03 11.20
N ASP A 3 2.56 6.34 11.30
CA ASP A 3 1.60 7.09 10.47
C ASP A 3 2.19 7.54 9.12
N ALA A 4 3.32 6.95 8.74
CA ALA A 4 4.07 7.27 7.54
C ALA A 4 4.19 6.06 6.63
N CYS A 5 4.23 6.33 5.32
CA CYS A 5 4.48 5.34 4.30
C CYS A 5 5.88 4.73 4.50
N SER A 6 5.97 3.41 4.59
CA SER A 6 7.25 2.71 4.79
C SER A 6 8.20 2.79 3.59
N ARG A 7 7.72 3.24 2.43
CA ARG A 7 8.51 3.39 1.20
C ARG A 7 9.02 4.82 0.99
N CYS A 8 8.13 5.80 0.98
CA CYS A 8 8.45 7.18 0.65
C CYS A 8 8.44 8.15 1.85
N GLY A 9 8.03 7.69 3.04
CA GLY A 9 7.97 8.53 4.23
C GLY A 9 6.82 9.54 4.27
N ARG A 10 5.97 9.62 3.23
CA ARG A 10 4.77 10.47 3.25
C ARG A 10 3.94 10.16 4.49
N THR A 11 3.42 11.17 5.19
CA THR A 11 2.58 10.99 6.38
C THR A 11 1.09 11.01 6.02
N ARG A 12 0.22 10.34 6.77
CA ARG A 12 -1.23 10.42 6.52
C ARG A 12 -1.77 11.83 6.71
N ALA A 13 -1.27 12.54 7.72
CA ALA A 13 -1.65 13.92 7.96
C ALA A 13 -1.37 14.88 6.79
N SER A 14 -0.43 14.52 5.89
CA SER A 14 -0.15 15.32 4.68
C SER A 14 -1.21 15.16 3.57
N VAL A 15 -2.10 14.18 3.68
CA VAL A 15 -3.12 13.88 2.68
C VAL A 15 -4.44 14.55 3.09
N THR A 16 -4.79 15.63 2.40
CA THR A 16 -6.00 16.41 2.70
C THR A 16 -7.24 15.87 1.98
N ASP A 17 -7.07 15.14 0.88
CA ASP A 17 -8.15 14.48 0.17
C ASP A 17 -8.65 13.27 0.98
N PRO A 18 -9.91 13.25 1.43
CA PRO A 18 -10.47 12.15 2.22
C PRO A 18 -10.43 10.79 1.51
N VAL A 19 -10.62 10.76 0.18
CA VAL A 19 -10.59 9.54 -0.62
C VAL A 19 -9.19 8.97 -0.64
N LEU A 20 -8.17 9.83 -0.85
CA LEU A 20 -6.77 9.40 -0.84
C LEU A 20 -6.28 8.99 0.56
N SER A 21 -6.86 9.55 1.61
CA SER A 21 -6.61 9.16 3.00
C SER A 21 -7.18 7.78 3.33
N LEU A 22 -8.34 7.41 2.77
CA LEU A 22 -8.91 6.07 2.91
C LEU A 22 -8.19 5.01 2.06
N ALA A 23 -7.48 5.43 1.01
CA ALA A 23 -6.77 4.53 0.08
C ALA A 23 -5.39 4.04 0.57
N TRP A 24 -5.05 4.26 1.84
CA TRP A 24 -3.83 3.72 2.42
C TRP A 24 -3.92 2.21 2.65
N VAL A 25 -2.86 1.49 2.33
CA VAL A 25 -2.85 0.03 2.37
C VAL A 25 -1.97 -0.45 3.51
N ARG A 26 -2.49 -1.43 4.25
CA ARG A 26 -1.73 -2.18 5.26
C ARG A 26 -1.21 -3.46 4.63
N GLU A 27 0.10 -3.63 4.63
CA GLU A 27 0.75 -4.85 4.18
C GLU A 27 1.33 -5.60 5.38
N ARG A 28 1.31 -6.92 5.30
CA ARG A 28 1.98 -7.80 6.26
C ARG A 28 2.86 -8.75 5.47
N GLU A 29 4.16 -8.65 5.66
CA GLU A 29 5.16 -9.48 5.00
C GLU A 29 6.14 -9.99 6.05
N ASP A 30 6.39 -11.30 6.08
CA ASP A 30 7.24 -11.97 7.07
C ASP A 30 6.93 -11.58 8.53
N GLY A 31 5.64 -11.37 8.83
CA GLY A 31 5.17 -10.95 10.14
C GLY A 31 5.36 -9.47 10.47
N VAL A 32 6.03 -8.70 9.60
CA VAL A 32 6.21 -7.25 9.74
C VAL A 32 5.02 -6.53 9.12
N GLU A 33 4.33 -5.71 9.93
CA GLU A 33 3.28 -4.82 9.44
C GLU A 33 3.91 -3.53 8.88
N ARG A 34 3.52 -3.16 7.66
CA ARG A 34 3.93 -1.92 6.99
C ARG A 34 2.72 -1.21 6.43
N TRP A 35 2.83 0.11 6.31
CA TRP A 35 1.79 0.95 5.73
C TRP A 35 2.32 1.64 4.47
N LEU A 36 1.53 1.63 3.41
CA LEU A 36 1.83 2.29 2.14
C LEU A 36 0.80 3.38 1.85
N CYS A 37 1.26 4.50 1.29
CA CYS A 37 0.37 5.50 0.71
C CYS A 37 -0.24 4.98 -0.60
N HIS A 38 -1.33 5.60 -1.05
CA HIS A 38 -2.05 5.21 -2.28
C HIS A 38 -1.16 5.17 -3.53
N GLU A 39 -0.18 6.06 -3.67
CA GLU A 39 0.79 6.06 -4.78
C GLU A 39 1.69 4.81 -4.73
N CYS A 40 2.38 4.58 -3.59
CA CYS A 40 3.27 3.43 -3.45
C CYS A 40 2.51 2.10 -3.53
N ALA A 41 1.32 2.03 -2.94
CA ALA A 41 0.47 0.85 -3.04
C ALA A 41 0.06 0.57 -4.49
N ARG A 42 -0.42 1.57 -5.24
CA ARG A 42 -0.83 1.38 -6.64
C ARG A 42 0.32 0.94 -7.55
N THR A 43 1.54 1.43 -7.28
CA THR A 43 2.74 0.99 -8.01
C THR A 43 3.04 -0.49 -7.78
N HIS A 44 2.86 -1.00 -6.55
CA HIS A 44 3.28 -2.35 -6.15
C HIS A 44 2.16 -3.41 -6.13
N VAL A 45 0.89 -3.03 -5.96
CA VAL A 45 -0.27 -3.95 -6.07
C VAL A 45 -0.36 -4.57 -7.47
N ARG A 46 0.22 -3.93 -8.49
CA ARG A 46 0.31 -4.51 -9.84
C ARG A 46 1.36 -5.61 -9.97
N ASP A 47 2.27 -5.75 -9.01
CA ASP A 47 3.31 -6.78 -9.04
C ASP A 47 2.78 -8.18 -8.65
N ILE A 48 1.57 -8.27 -8.08
CA ILE A 48 0.93 -9.54 -7.68
C ILE A 48 -0.03 -10.12 -8.74
N GLU A 49 -0.55 -9.31 -9.66
CA GLU A 49 -1.58 -9.75 -10.63
C GLU A 49 -1.01 -10.61 -11.78
N GLY A 50 0.30 -10.53 -12.06
CA GLY A 50 0.95 -11.24 -13.16
C GLY A 50 1.60 -12.58 -12.80
N LYS A 51 1.47 -13.07 -11.57
CA LYS A 51 2.20 -14.26 -11.07
C LYS A 51 1.32 -15.48 -10.78
N LEU A 52 0.01 -15.36 -10.87
CA LEU A 52 -0.88 -16.51 -10.75
C LEU A 52 -1.09 -17.12 -12.14
N PRO A 53 -0.95 -18.45 -12.29
CA PRO A 53 -1.34 -19.11 -13.53
C PRO A 53 -2.80 -18.78 -13.88
N ALA A 54 -3.10 -18.69 -15.17
CA ALA A 54 -4.45 -18.42 -15.65
C ALA A 54 -5.50 -19.40 -15.09
N ASP A 55 -5.07 -20.61 -14.71
CA ASP A 55 -5.91 -21.64 -14.10
C ASP A 55 -6.46 -21.28 -12.70
N TYR A 56 -5.99 -20.18 -12.10
CA TYR A 56 -6.42 -19.69 -10.78
C TYR A 56 -7.32 -18.44 -10.85
N TRP A 57 -7.80 -18.07 -12.04
CA TRP A 57 -8.85 -17.06 -12.25
C TRP A 57 -10.20 -17.72 -12.59
#